data_AF-A0A5K1EC98-F1
#
_entry.id   AF-A0A5K1EC98-F1
#
_cell.length_a   1.000
_cell.length_b   1.000
_cell.length_c   1.000
_cell.angle_alpha   90.00
_cell.angle_beta   90.00
_cell.angle_gamma   90.00
#
_symmetry.space_group_name_H-M   'P 1'
#
loop_
_entity.id
_entity.type
_entity.pdbx_description
1 polymer ?
#
loop_
_entity_poly.entity_id
_entity_poly.type
_entity_poly.pdbx_seq_one_letter_code
_entity_poly.pdbx_strand_id
1 'polypeptide(L)'
;YKLCPNPQKCVFGVESCKLLDFMVSKKGIEMDLSKAKAIIDISPPTNIKELRSLQGRIQSIRRFISNLAMRCEPFNQLLRKC
;
A
#
# COMPACT_ATOMS: atom_id res chain seq x y z
N TYR A 1 28.61 2.31 -17.09
CA TYR A 1 27.55 1.33 -16.77
C TYR A 1 26.80 0.95 -18.05
N LYS A 2 26.61 -0.34 -18.34
CA LYS A 2 25.74 -0.83 -19.43
C LYS A 2 24.43 -1.32 -18.81
N LEU A 3 23.37 -0.50 -18.87
CA LEU A 3 22.02 -0.88 -18.47
C LEU A 3 21.18 -1.05 -19.74
N CYS A 4 20.61 -2.24 -19.95
CA CYS A 4 19.68 -2.52 -21.02
C CYS A 4 18.30 -2.80 -20.41
N PRO A 5 17.23 -2.06 -20.78
CA PRO A 5 15.89 -2.32 -20.30
C PRO A 5 15.36 -3.65 -20.87
N ASN A 6 14.48 -4.32 -20.13
CA ASN A 6 13.77 -5.51 -20.62
C ASN A 6 12.55 -5.07 -21.46
N PRO A 7 12.54 -5.27 -22.79
CA PRO A 7 11.46 -4.78 -23.65
C PRO A 7 10.09 -5.38 -23.29
N GLN A 8 10.04 -6.61 -22.77
CA GLN A 8 8.79 -7.27 -22.38
C GLN A 8 8.13 -6.64 -21.15
N LYS A 9 8.89 -5.91 -20.33
CA LYS A 9 8.37 -5.22 -19.13
C LYS A 9 8.17 -3.72 -19.37
N CYS A 10 8.55 -3.22 -20.53
CA CYS A 10 8.42 -1.81 -20.87
C CYS A 10 7.07 -1.56 -21.55
N VAL A 11 6.33 -0.57 -21.04
CA VAL A 11 5.07 -0.11 -21.62
C VAL A 11 5.20 1.36 -21.99
N PHE A 12 4.75 1.73 -23.19
CA PHE A 12 4.87 3.09 -23.72
C PHE A 12 3.55 3.51 -24.36
N GLY A 13 3.19 4.79 -24.23
CA GLY A 13 2.00 5.37 -24.89
C GLY A 13 0.65 4.82 -24.42
N VAL A 14 0.59 4.08 -23.31
CA VAL A 14 -0.65 3.53 -22.77
C VAL A 14 -1.42 4.57 -21.96
N GLU A 15 -2.76 4.49 -21.98
CA GLU A 15 -3.61 5.42 -21.23
C GLU A 15 -3.55 5.20 -19.70
N SER A 16 -3.27 3.96 -19.31
CA SER A 16 -3.03 3.57 -17.92
C SER A 16 -2.04 2.42 -17.83
N CYS A 17 -1.24 2.38 -16.77
CA CYS A 17 -0.32 1.26 -16.51
C CYS A 17 -0.28 0.88 -15.03
N LYS A 18 0.09 -0.38 -14.75
CA LYS A 18 0.37 -0.84 -13.39
C LYS A 18 1.85 -0.61 -13.07
N LEU A 19 2.13 0.16 -12.02
CA LEU A 19 3.48 0.47 -11.55
C LEU A 19 3.56 0.30 -10.03
N LEU A 20 4.48 -0.55 -9.55
CA LEU A 20 4.68 -0.79 -8.10
C LEU A 20 3.36 -1.07 -7.35
N ASP A 21 2.48 -1.82 -8.01
CA ASP A 21 1.13 -2.15 -7.54
C ASP A 21 0.20 -0.96 -7.31
N PHE A 22 0.37 0.08 -8.12
CA PHE A 22 -0.58 1.18 -8.28
C PHE A 22 -0.98 1.29 -9.73
N MET A 23 -2.19 1.76 -9.98
CA MET A 23 -2.64 2.11 -11.32
C MET A 23 -2.29 3.57 -11.57
N VAL A 24 -1.56 3.86 -12.64
CA VAL A 24 -1.23 5.22 -13.05
C VAL A 24 -2.02 5.51 -14.31
N SER A 25 -2.82 6.57 -14.29
CA SER A 25 -3.67 7.01 -15.38
C SER A 25 -3.57 8.52 -15.57
N LYS A 26 -4.24 9.07 -16.59
CA LYS A 26 -4.38 10.53 -16.76
C LYS A 26 -5.02 11.22 -15.54
N LYS A 27 -5.78 10.48 -14.72
CA LYS A 27 -6.41 10.99 -13.49
C LYS A 27 -5.45 11.01 -12.30
N GLY A 28 -4.25 10.45 -12.44
CA GLY A 28 -3.23 10.36 -11.41
C GLY A 28 -2.95 8.93 -10.96
N ILE A 29 -2.49 8.79 -9.72
CA ILE A 29 -2.19 7.49 -9.11
C ILE A 29 -3.46 7.00 -8.40
N GLU A 30 -3.99 5.90 -8.88
CA GLU A 30 -5.15 5.21 -8.34
C GLU A 30 -4.71 4.00 -7.51
N MET A 31 -5.47 3.70 -6.45
CA MET A 31 -5.22 2.56 -5.59
C MET A 31 -5.64 1.27 -6.29
N ASP A 32 -4.76 0.27 -6.31
CA ASP A 32 -5.14 -1.07 -6.74
C ASP A 32 -6.10 -1.67 -5.68
N LEU A 33 -7.33 -1.98 -6.08
CA LEU A 33 -8.34 -2.58 -5.21
C LEU A 33 -7.86 -3.89 -4.56
N SER A 34 -6.92 -4.61 -5.20
CA SER A 34 -6.33 -5.81 -4.62
C SER A 34 -5.54 -5.53 -3.33
N LYS A 35 -4.85 -4.38 -3.21
CA LYS A 35 -4.15 -3.98 -1.97
C LYS A 35 -5.12 -3.71 -0.84
N ALA A 36 -6.23 -3.04 -1.14
CA ALA A 36 -7.26 -2.76 -0.13
C ALA A 36 -7.89 -4.06 0.37
N LYS A 37 -8.28 -4.96 -0.55
CA LYS A 37 -8.79 -6.29 -0.20
C LYS A 37 -7.81 -7.08 0.66
N ALA A 38 -6.53 -7.13 0.25
CA ALA A 38 -5.50 -7.83 1.00
C ALA A 38 -5.23 -7.26 2.41
N ILE A 39 -5.67 -6.03 2.73
CA ILE A 39 -5.65 -5.46 4.09
C ILE A 39 -6.95 -5.78 4.84
N ILE A 40 -8.09 -5.70 4.17
CA ILE A 40 -9.42 -6.02 4.74
C ILE A 40 -9.50 -7.49 5.13
N ASP A 41 -8.93 -8.38 4.32
CA ASP A 41 -8.96 -9.83 4.50
C ASP A 41 -7.93 -10.31 5.55
N ILE A 42 -7.15 -9.41 6.15
CA ILE A 42 -6.21 -9.77 7.23
C ILE A 42 -7.01 -10.13 8.48
N SER A 43 -6.80 -11.34 9.00
CA SER A 43 -7.31 -11.74 10.30
C SER A 43 -6.85 -10.77 11.40
N PRO A 44 -7.67 -10.54 12.44
CA PRO A 44 -7.30 -9.65 13.53
C PRO A 44 -5.91 -10.01 14.11
N PRO A 45 -4.99 -9.04 14.25
CA PRO A 45 -3.65 -9.31 14.74
C PRO A 45 -3.71 -9.77 16.19
N THR A 46 -2.99 -10.85 16.48
CA THR A 46 -2.95 -11.49 17.81
C THR A 46 -1.73 -11.09 18.63
N ASN A 47 -0.71 -10.53 17.97
CA ASN A 47 0.56 -10.14 18.59
C ASN A 47 1.10 -8.81 18.03
N ILE A 48 2.09 -8.24 18.73
CA ILE A 48 2.72 -6.95 18.39
C ILE A 48 3.38 -6.98 17.00
N LYS A 49 3.96 -8.12 16.61
CA LYS A 49 4.66 -8.26 15.32
C LYS A 49 3.66 -8.19 14.16
N GLU A 50 2.53 -8.86 14.29
CA GLU A 50 1.39 -8.78 13.35
C GLU A 50 0.81 -7.37 13.30
N LEU A 51 0.64 -6.72 14.45
CA LEU A 51 0.14 -5.34 14.52
C LEU A 51 1.08 -4.36 13.78
N ARG A 52 2.39 -4.49 13.97
CA ARG A 52 3.40 -3.68 13.24
C ARG A 52 3.37 -3.98 11.73
N SER A 53 3.22 -5.25 11.35
CA SER A 53 3.10 -5.63 9.94
C SER A 53 1.85 -5.02 9.28
N LEU A 54 0.71 -5.09 9.97
CA LEU A 54 -0.54 -4.48 9.53
C LEU A 54 -0.39 -2.96 9.36
N GLN A 55 0.20 -2.26 10.34
CA GLN A 55 0.47 -0.83 10.23
C GLN A 55 1.36 -0.50 9.03
N GLY A 56 2.40 -1.29 8.75
CA GLY A 56 3.24 -1.10 7.56
C GLY A 56 2.46 -1.23 6.25
N ARG A 57 1.56 -2.22 6.16
CA ARG A 57 0.67 -2.40 5.00
C ARG A 57 -0.30 -1.23 4.84
N ILE A 58 -0.93 -0.78 5.93
CA ILE A 58 -1.82 0.38 5.93
C ILE A 58 -1.07 1.65 5.50
N GLN A 59 0.16 1.85 5.99
CA GLN A 59 0.98 3.00 5.65
C GLN A 59 1.33 3.06 4.16
N SER A 60 1.41 1.91 3.47
CA SER A 60 1.64 1.85 2.03
C SER A 60 0.52 2.48 1.18
N ILE A 61 -0.70 2.58 1.75
CA ILE A 61 -1.88 3.19 1.11
C ILE A 61 -2.33 4.48 1.79
N ARG A 62 -1.51 5.06 2.70
CA ARG A 62 -1.87 6.24 3.52
C ARG A 62 -2.43 7.41 2.72
N ARG A 63 -1.92 7.66 1.52
CA ARG A 63 -2.36 8.76 0.65
C ARG A 63 -3.83 8.66 0.22
N PHE A 64 -4.45 7.48 0.34
CA PHE A 64 -5.85 7.22 -0.02
C PHE A 64 -6.79 7.18 1.17
N ILE A 65 -6.28 7.29 2.41
CA ILE A 65 -7.08 7.19 3.64
C ILE A 65 -7.07 8.55 4.35
N SER A 66 -8.23 9.19 4.42
CA SER A 66 -8.39 10.43 5.18
C SER A 66 -8.24 10.20 6.69
N ASN A 67 -7.53 11.13 7.35
CA ASN A 67 -7.30 11.12 8.80
C ASN A 67 -6.72 9.81 9.32
N LEU A 68 -5.84 9.16 8.56
CA LEU A 68 -5.26 7.87 8.93
C LEU A 68 -4.62 7.88 10.34
N ALA A 69 -3.92 8.95 10.70
CA ALA A 69 -3.28 9.07 12.01
C ALA A 69 -4.27 8.90 13.16
N MET A 70 -5.42 9.57 13.07
CA MET A 70 -6.49 9.47 14.07
C MET A 70 -7.11 8.07 14.10
N ARG A 71 -7.32 7.45 12.93
CA ARG A 71 -7.87 6.09 12.83
C ARG A 71 -6.92 5.02 13.37
N CYS A 72 -5.61 5.22 13.24
CA CYS A 72 -4.58 4.29 13.73
C CYS A 72 -4.16 4.56 15.18
N GLU A 73 -4.72 5.56 15.84
CA GLU A 73 -4.37 5.91 17.22
C GLU A 73 -4.55 4.75 18.23
N PRO A 74 -5.63 3.95 18.16
CA PRO A 74 -5.77 2.77 19.02
C PRO A 74 -4.61 1.78 18.87
N PHE A 75 -4.13 1.58 17.63
CA PHE A 75 -2.98 0.70 17.37
C PHE A 75 -1.68 1.26 17.92
N ASN A 76 -1.48 2.58 17.83
CA ASN A 76 -0.30 3.25 18.39
C ASN A 76 -0.25 3.10 19.92
N GLN A 77 -1.39 3.21 20.60
CA GLN A 77 -1.48 3.00 22.04
C GLN A 77 -1.11 1.58 22.45
N LEU A 78 -1.55 0.58 21.69
CA LEU A 78 -1.20 -0.82 21.92
C LEU A 78 0.31 -1.08 21.74
N LEU A 79 0.96 -0.38 20.80
CA LEU A 79 2.39 -0.50 20.58
C LEU A 79 3.27 0.26 21.60
N ARG A 80 2.70 1.23 22.31
CA ARG A 80 3.39 2.01 23.36
C ARG A 80 3.41 1.33 24.73
N LYS A 81 2.54 0.33 24.96
CA LYS A 81 2.42 -0.37 26.25
C LYS A 81 3.39 -1.57 26.39
N CYS A 82 4.46 -1.60 25.60
CA CYS A 82 5.50 -2.63 25.67
C CYS A 82 6.84 -2.01 25.98
#